data_AF-A0A8T2X534-F1
#
_entry.id   AF-A0A8T2X534-F1
#
_cell.length_a   1.000
_cell.length_b   1.000
_cell.length_c   1.000
_cell.angle_alpha   90.00
_cell.angle_beta   90.00
_cell.angle_gamma   90.00
#
_symmetry.space_group_name_H-M   'P 1'
#
loop_
_entity.id
_entity.type
_entity.pdbx_description
1 polymer ?
#
loop_
_entity_poly.entity_id
_entity_poly.type
_entity_poly.pdbx_seq_one_letter_code
_entity_poly.pdbx_strand_id
1 'polypeptide(L)'
;KYGKNKTKPGETKHYEALHFTDLVRHFLSFKHPKLESPDGKQIKNLYSATMLHQAGIKFKALPDECLLDIRAWKGTENTVKKGELHMPPLEIDNSTECLFRNLMALEQCHYPREEFICRYVKLLDFLVDV
;
A
#
# COMPACT_ATOMS: atom_id res chain seq x y z
N LYS A 1 -4.27 -18.56 -17.44
CA LYS A 1 -3.89 -19.70 -16.56
C LYS A 1 -2.56 -19.36 -15.89
N TYR A 2 -2.56 -18.96 -14.62
CA TYR A 2 -1.35 -18.53 -13.91
C TYR A 2 -0.56 -19.76 -13.46
N GLY A 3 0.48 -20.11 -14.22
CA GLY A 3 1.36 -21.22 -13.91
C GLY A 3 2.21 -20.91 -12.69
N LYS A 4 2.05 -21.68 -11.62
CA LYS A 4 2.98 -21.63 -10.48
C LYS A 4 4.27 -22.33 -10.86
N ASN A 5 5.29 -21.56 -11.26
CA ASN A 5 6.64 -22.09 -11.44
C ASN A 5 7.30 -22.24 -10.06
N LYS A 6 7.66 -23.48 -9.70
CA LYS A 6 8.48 -23.80 -8.52
C LYS A 6 9.90 -23.28 -8.77
N THR A 7 10.42 -22.38 -7.95
CA THR A 7 11.79 -21.84 -8.10
C THR A 7 12.78 -22.53 -7.19
N LYS A 8 13.97 -22.81 -7.73
CA LYS A 8 15.17 -23.24 -7.00
C LYS A 8 15.90 -22.02 -6.38
N PRO A 9 16.73 -22.19 -5.34
CA PRO A 9 17.40 -21.08 -4.66
C PRO A 9 18.58 -20.56 -5.50
N GLY A 10 18.61 -19.27 -5.85
CA GLY A 10 19.78 -18.60 -6.44
C GLY A 10 19.55 -17.79 -7.72
N GLU A 11 18.37 -17.85 -8.35
CA GLU A 11 18.06 -17.02 -9.53
C GLU A 11 17.42 -15.68 -9.12
N THR A 12 18.04 -14.56 -9.50
CA THR A 12 17.37 -13.27 -9.59
C THR A 12 16.28 -13.39 -10.65
N LYS A 13 15.03 -13.61 -10.21
CA LYS A 13 13.88 -13.59 -11.12
C LYS A 13 13.78 -12.21 -11.77
N HIS A 14 14.01 -12.15 -13.08
CA HIS A 14 13.55 -11.03 -13.87
C HIS A 14 12.02 -10.97 -13.78
N TYR A 15 11.49 -9.80 -13.42
CA TYR A 15 10.06 -9.57 -13.46
C TYR A 15 9.62 -9.43 -14.92
N GLU A 16 8.71 -10.30 -15.34
CA GLU A 16 8.10 -10.25 -16.66
C GLU A 16 6.67 -9.73 -16.51
N ALA A 17 6.42 -8.55 -17.06
CA ALA A 17 5.12 -7.91 -17.00
C ALA A 17 4.11 -8.65 -17.88
N LEU A 18 3.03 -9.14 -17.29
CA LEU A 18 2.00 -9.87 -18.04
C LEU A 18 1.08 -8.95 -18.85
N HIS A 19 0.81 -7.76 -18.31
CA HIS A 19 0.02 -6.69 -18.94
C HIS A 19 0.27 -5.37 -18.22
N PHE A 20 -0.22 -4.26 -18.76
CA PHE A 20 0.04 -2.92 -18.23
C PHE A 20 -0.37 -2.75 -16.76
N THR A 21 -1.56 -3.24 -16.37
CA THR A 21 -2.02 -3.19 -14.97
C THR A 21 -1.09 -3.97 -14.03
N ASP A 22 -0.53 -5.07 -14.50
CA ASP A 22 0.42 -5.88 -13.73
C ASP A 22 1.74 -5.13 -13.52
N LEU A 23 2.24 -4.49 -14.59
CA LEU A 23 3.42 -3.65 -14.54
C LEU A 23 3.28 -2.51 -13.53
N VAL A 24 2.15 -1.79 -13.56
CA VAL A 24 1.88 -0.69 -12.62
C VAL A 24 1.83 -1.22 -11.19
N ARG A 25 1.11 -2.33 -10.95
CA ARG A 25 1.07 -2.98 -9.64
C ARG A 25 2.48 -3.30 -9.15
N HIS A 26 3.29 -3.93 -9.99
CA HIS A 26 4.66 -4.30 -9.63
C HIS A 26 5.49 -3.09 -9.21
N PHE A 27 5.48 -2.00 -9.98
CA PHE A 27 6.23 -0.79 -9.63
C PHE A 27 5.75 -0.13 -8.34
N LEU A 28 4.46 -0.20 -8.04
CA LEU A 28 3.95 0.30 -6.77
C LEU A 28 4.40 -0.58 -5.60
N SER A 29 4.45 -1.90 -5.77
CA SER A 29 4.64 -2.84 -4.66
C SER A 29 6.06 -3.41 -4.49
N PHE A 30 6.96 -3.32 -5.48
CA PHE A 30 8.20 -4.13 -5.50
C PHE A 30 9.16 -3.89 -4.32
N LYS A 31 9.15 -2.67 -3.75
CA LYS A 31 9.98 -2.33 -2.58
C LYS A 31 9.37 -2.81 -1.27
N HIS A 32 8.10 -3.23 -1.29
CA HIS A 32 7.38 -3.60 -0.08
C HIS A 32 7.51 -5.10 0.17
N PRO A 33 7.97 -5.50 1.38
CA PRO A 33 8.06 -6.90 1.72
C PRO A 33 6.66 -7.53 1.72
N LYS A 34 6.58 -8.82 1.36
CA LYS A 34 5.35 -9.58 1.55
C LYS A 34 4.98 -9.54 3.02
N LEU A 35 3.82 -9.00 3.34
CA LEU A 35 3.32 -9.03 4.70
C LEU A 35 2.81 -10.44 4.99
N GLU A 36 3.61 -11.23 5.69
CA GLU A 36 3.05 -12.31 6.49
C GLU A 36 2.37 -11.65 7.69
N SER A 37 1.03 -11.62 7.72
CA SER A 37 0.34 -11.30 8.96
C SER A 37 0.57 -12.49 9.90
N PRO A 38 1.35 -12.35 10.99
CA PRO A 38 1.67 -13.50 11.85
C PRO A 38 0.41 -14.14 12.45
N ASP A 39 -0.66 -13.34 12.58
CA ASP A 39 -1.88 -13.72 13.29
C ASP A 39 -3.14 -13.72 12.40
N GLY A 40 -3.04 -13.36 11.12
CA GLY A 40 -4.20 -13.19 10.23
C GLY A 40 -5.19 -12.08 10.64
N LYS A 41 -4.88 -11.31 11.70
CA LYS A 41 -5.76 -10.27 12.21
C LYS A 41 -5.79 -9.10 11.25
N GLN A 42 -6.92 -8.94 10.57
CA GLN A 42 -7.21 -7.71 9.85
C GLN A 42 -7.38 -6.56 10.83
N ILE A 43 -6.82 -5.40 10.50
CA ILE A 43 -7.15 -4.16 11.17
C ILE A 43 -8.63 -3.90 10.89
N LYS A 44 -9.44 -3.98 11.95
CA LYS A 44 -10.91 -3.86 11.83
C LYS A 44 -11.34 -2.40 11.73
N ASN A 45 -10.74 -1.54 12.54
CA ASN A 45 -11.04 -0.11 12.61
C ASN A 45 -9.73 0.68 12.69
N LEU A 46 -9.66 1.79 11.96
CA LEU A 46 -8.71 2.88 12.19
C LEU A 46 -9.48 4.16 12.46
N TYR A 47 -8.77 5.16 12.99
CA TYR A 47 -9.33 6.49 13.20
C TYR A 47 -9.28 7.28 11.90
N SER A 48 -10.31 8.10 11.68
CA SER A 48 -10.36 9.06 10.59
C SER A 48 -9.26 10.10 10.66
N ALA A 49 -8.97 10.75 9.54
CA ALA A 49 -7.99 11.83 9.49
C ALA A 49 -8.35 12.95 10.48
N THR A 50 -9.64 13.25 10.61
CA THR A 50 -10.17 14.21 11.60
C THR A 50 -9.88 13.78 13.03
N MET A 51 -10.19 12.53 13.39
CA MET A 51 -9.95 11.99 14.73
C MET A 51 -8.46 11.92 15.06
N LEU A 52 -7.63 11.51 14.10
CA LEU A 52 -6.18 11.49 14.23
C LEU A 52 -5.64 12.91 14.45
N HIS A 53 -6.13 13.88 13.69
CA HIS A 53 -5.73 15.28 13.85
C HIS A 53 -6.11 15.83 15.23
N GLN A 54 -7.32 15.55 15.70
CA GLN A 54 -7.77 15.94 17.06
C GLN A 54 -6.94 15.28 18.16
N ALA A 55 -6.48 14.05 17.94
CA ALA A 55 -5.55 13.36 18.84
C ALA A 55 -4.10 13.89 18.78
N GLY A 56 -3.84 14.94 17.99
CA GLY A 56 -2.53 15.59 17.87
C GLY A 56 -1.62 14.99 16.79
N ILE A 57 -2.13 14.11 15.93
CA ILE A 57 -1.36 13.60 14.78
C ILE A 57 -1.25 14.69 13.71
N LYS A 58 -0.02 14.93 13.26
CA LYS A 58 0.31 15.86 12.19
C LYS A 58 0.57 15.10 10.91
N PHE A 59 -0.25 15.35 9.89
CA PHE A 59 -0.01 14.84 8.56
C PHE A 59 1.11 15.63 7.88
N LYS A 60 2.06 14.93 7.28
CA LYS A 60 3.18 15.50 6.53
C LYS A 60 3.25 14.88 5.15
N ALA A 61 3.46 15.72 4.14
CA ALA A 61 3.63 15.24 2.78
C ALA A 61 5.02 14.58 2.62
N LEU A 62 5.04 13.48 1.88
CA LEU A 62 6.25 12.86 1.33
C LEU A 62 6.24 13.01 -0.20
N PRO A 63 6.64 14.18 -0.73
CA PRO A 63 6.78 14.33 -2.17
C PRO A 63 7.84 13.34 -2.69
N ASP A 64 7.69 12.92 -3.95
CA ASP A 64 8.66 12.09 -4.67
C ASP A 64 8.82 10.64 -4.17
N GLU A 65 7.98 10.19 -3.24
CA GLU A 65 7.96 8.80 -2.75
C GLU A 65 6.87 7.96 -3.43
N CYS A 66 6.99 6.62 -3.39
CA CYS A 66 5.96 5.75 -3.95
C CYS A 66 4.67 5.91 -3.15
N LEU A 67 3.51 5.85 -3.81
CA LEU A 67 2.18 5.96 -3.20
C LEU A 67 1.99 5.12 -1.92
N LEU A 68 2.60 3.93 -1.88
CA LEU A 68 2.50 2.99 -0.77
C LEU A 68 3.48 3.27 0.39
N ASP A 69 4.40 4.23 0.25
CA ASP A 69 5.42 4.59 1.23
C ASP A 69 4.86 5.46 2.36
N ILE A 70 4.11 4.84 3.26
CA ILE A 70 3.55 5.50 4.43
C ILE A 70 4.48 5.32 5.64
N ARG A 71 4.88 6.43 6.27
CA ARG A 71 5.82 6.42 7.40
C ARG A 71 5.15 6.99 8.64
N ALA A 72 5.13 6.21 9.71
CA ALA A 72 4.67 6.62 11.02
C ALA A 72 5.82 6.51 12.02
N TRP A 73 5.75 7.27 13.11
CA TRP A 73 6.74 7.16 14.18
C TRP A 73 6.85 5.74 14.72
N LYS A 74 8.06 5.18 14.69
CA LYS A 74 8.44 3.95 15.39
C LYS A 74 9.48 4.33 16.44
N GLY A 75 9.30 3.87 17.68
CA GLY A 75 10.10 4.32 18.83
C GLY A 75 11.62 4.18 18.74
N THR A 76 12.13 3.47 17.72
CA THR A 76 13.55 3.21 17.50
C THR A 76 14.11 3.88 16.22
N GLU A 77 13.27 4.48 15.38
CA GLU A 77 13.70 5.10 14.10
C GLU A 77 13.50 6.62 14.14
N ASN A 78 14.57 7.36 13.81
CA ASN A 78 14.64 8.82 13.96
C ASN A 78 14.14 9.58 12.71
N THR A 79 13.60 8.90 11.71
CA THR A 79 13.21 9.50 10.41
C THR A 79 11.88 10.24 10.48
N VAL A 80 10.97 9.81 11.36
CA VAL A 80 9.66 10.43 11.59
C VAL A 80 9.61 10.92 13.04
N LYS A 81 9.03 12.09 13.31
CA LYS A 81 8.88 12.57 14.69
C LYS A 81 7.64 11.96 15.34
N LYS A 82 7.67 11.80 16.66
CA LYS A 82 6.50 11.34 17.43
C LYS A 82 5.29 12.22 17.14
N GLY A 83 4.17 11.58 16.82
CA GLY A 83 2.92 12.28 16.47
C GLY A 83 2.87 12.78 15.02
N GLU A 84 3.78 12.37 14.15
CA GLU A 84 3.68 12.64 12.71
C GLU A 84 3.32 11.38 11.93
N LEU A 85 2.46 11.55 10.92
CA LEU A 85 2.14 10.57 9.90
C LEU A 85 2.50 11.16 8.54
N HIS A 86 3.47 10.54 7.89
CA HIS A 86 4.03 10.99 6.63
C HIS A 86 3.47 10.13 5.50
N MET A 87 2.84 10.76 4.51
CA MET A 87 2.20 10.07 3.38
C MET A 87 2.47 10.82 2.07
N PRO A 88 2.64 10.10 0.95
CA PRO A 88 2.72 10.72 -0.36
C PRO A 88 1.40 11.45 -0.69
N PRO A 89 1.46 12.64 -1.32
CA PRO A 89 0.28 13.27 -1.88
C PRO A 89 -0.38 12.36 -2.92
N LEU A 90 -1.71 12.29 -2.90
CA LEU A 90 -2.52 11.59 -3.89
C LEU A 90 -3.43 12.58 -4.60
N GLU A 91 -3.29 12.69 -5.92
CA GLU A 91 -4.22 13.46 -6.75
C GLU A 91 -5.37 12.56 -7.19
N ILE A 92 -6.60 13.00 -6.92
CA ILE A 92 -7.82 12.26 -7.23
C ILE A 92 -8.48 12.89 -8.44
N ASP A 93 -8.45 12.16 -9.55
CA ASP A 93 -9.22 12.45 -10.75
C ASP A 93 -9.94 11.17 -11.25
N ASN A 94 -10.67 11.29 -12.36
CA ASN A 94 -11.39 10.17 -12.95
C ASN A 94 -10.45 9.03 -13.41
N SER A 95 -9.20 9.34 -13.74
CA SER A 95 -8.19 8.36 -14.15
C SER A 95 -7.65 7.58 -12.95
N THR A 96 -7.45 8.25 -11.82
CA THR A 96 -7.03 7.67 -10.54
C THR A 96 -8.05 6.63 -10.07
N GLU A 97 -9.34 6.96 -10.11
CA GLU A 97 -10.41 6.02 -9.73
C GLU A 97 -10.38 4.75 -10.60
N CYS A 98 -10.29 4.92 -11.93
CA CYS A 98 -10.23 3.81 -12.88
C CYS A 98 -8.99 2.92 -12.64
N LEU A 99 -7.84 3.54 -12.40
CA LEU A 99 -6.59 2.85 -12.11
C LEU A 99 -6.71 2.00 -10.83
N PHE A 100 -7.19 2.56 -9.73
CA PHE A 100 -7.34 1.83 -8.48
C PHE A 100 -8.31 0.65 -8.62
N ARG A 101 -9.47 0.82 -9.25
CA ARG A 101 -10.41 -0.30 -9.45
C ARG A 101 -9.79 -1.45 -10.25
N ASN A 102 -9.03 -1.14 -11.30
CA ASN A 102 -8.33 -2.14 -12.11
C ASN A 102 -7.23 -2.86 -11.32
N LEU A 103 -6.45 -2.12 -10.54
CA LEU A 103 -5.41 -2.67 -9.67
C LEU A 103 -6.00 -3.55 -8.56
N MET A 104 -7.08 -3.12 -7.92
CA MET A 104 -7.78 -3.90 -6.89
C MET A 104 -8.35 -5.19 -7.46
N ALA A 105 -9.00 -5.14 -8.62
CA ALA A 105 -9.52 -6.34 -9.29
C ALA A 105 -8.40 -7.33 -9.62
N LEU A 106 -7.27 -6.84 -10.15
CA LEU A 106 -6.06 -7.64 -10.40
C LEU A 106 -5.56 -8.30 -9.10
N GLU A 107 -5.45 -7.55 -8.00
CA GLU A 107 -4.98 -8.08 -6.73
C GLU A 107 -5.92 -9.16 -6.16
N GLN A 108 -7.22 -8.91 -6.17
CA GLN A 108 -8.22 -9.86 -5.67
C GLN A 108 -8.26 -11.16 -6.49
N CYS A 109 -8.07 -11.08 -7.80
CA CYS A 109 -8.12 -12.26 -8.68
C CYS A 109 -6.79 -13.04 -8.73
N HIS A 110 -5.65 -12.35 -8.64
CA HIS A 110 -4.35 -12.93 -9.00
C HIS A 110 -3.29 -12.85 -7.89
N TYR A 111 -3.48 -11.98 -6.89
CA TYR A 111 -2.52 -11.75 -5.81
C TYR A 111 -3.15 -11.79 -4.40
N PRO A 112 -3.88 -12.87 -4.03
CA PRO A 112 -4.67 -12.93 -2.79
C PRO A 112 -3.85 -12.89 -1.47
N ARG A 113 -2.51 -12.80 -1.53
CA ARG A 113 -1.61 -12.65 -0.38
C ARG A 113 -0.71 -11.41 -0.48
N GLU A 114 -0.87 -10.63 -1.54
CA GLU A 114 -0.03 -9.49 -1.90
C GLU A 114 -0.94 -8.35 -2.39
N GLU A 115 -1.99 -8.10 -1.61
CA GLU A 115 -3.06 -7.14 -1.85
C GLU A 115 -2.70 -5.73 -1.34
N PHE A 116 -1.55 -5.21 -1.79
CA PHE A 116 -1.00 -3.95 -1.33
C PHE A 116 -1.90 -2.75 -1.66
N ILE A 117 -2.43 -2.71 -2.89
CA ILE A 117 -3.31 -1.65 -3.36
C ILE A 117 -4.66 -1.71 -2.64
N CYS A 118 -5.26 -2.89 -2.50
CA CYS A 118 -6.50 -3.06 -1.72
C CYS A 118 -6.34 -2.58 -0.28
N ARG A 119 -5.21 -2.88 0.36
CA ARG A 119 -4.92 -2.44 1.73
C ARG A 119 -4.70 -0.93 1.83
N TYR A 120 -4.07 -0.34 0.82
CA TYR A 120 -3.91 1.12 0.73
C TYR A 120 -5.26 1.82 0.57
N VAL A 121 -6.12 1.35 -0.35
CA VAL A 121 -7.47 1.92 -0.53
C VAL A 121 -8.30 1.77 0.75
N LYS A 122 -8.21 0.62 1.43
CA LYS A 122 -8.86 0.42 2.73
C LYS A 122 -8.35 1.38 3.81
N LEU A 123 -7.06 1.74 3.80
CA LEU A 123 -6.54 2.78 4.68
C LEU A 123 -7.14 4.15 4.36
N LEU A 124 -7.22 4.52 3.07
CA LEU A 124 -7.82 5.78 2.67
C LEU A 124 -9.30 5.86 3.08
N ASP A 125 -10.04 4.77 2.92
CA ASP A 125 -11.43 4.63 3.37
C ASP A 125 -11.58 5.01 4.85
N PHE A 126 -10.76 4.39 5.73
CA PHE A 126 -10.75 4.75 7.15
C PHE A 126 -10.37 6.20 7.43
N LEU A 127 -9.48 6.80 6.63
CA LEU A 127 -9.04 8.17 6.84
C LEU A 127 -10.10 9.19 6.42
N VAL A 128 -10.92 8.87 5.42
CA VAL A 128 -11.98 9.75 4.89
C VAL A 128 -13.29 9.59 5.65
N ASP A 129 -13.59 8.39 6.16
CA ASP A 129 -14.79 8.11 6.95
C ASP A 129 -14.90 9.08 8.14
N VAL A 130 -16.02 9.81 8.24
CA VAL A 130 -16.26 10.85 9.27
C VAL A 130 -17.00 10.30 10.47
#